data_AF-A0A8H3PKQ7-F1
#
_entry.id   AF-A0A8H3PKQ7-F1
#
_cell.length_a   1.000
_cell.length_b   1.000
_cell.length_c   1.000
_cell.angle_alpha   90.00
_cell.angle_beta   90.00
_cell.angle_gamma   90.00
#
_symmetry.space_group_name_H-M   'P 1'
#
loop_
_entity.id
_entity.type
_entity.pdbx_description
1 polymer ?
#
loop_
_entity_poly.entity_id
_entity_poly.type
_entity_poly.pdbx_seq_one_letter_code
_entity_poly.pdbx_strand_id
1 'polypeptide(L)'
;MFTEGLLAAYPDAKVLITNRDEDTWIWSVSSLFNTLLGWNWGLMAPYDPIDAQPYIEILTIVWDQWTAGDWNDAARLRQTFRDHYALVQATVPADRLLEFNPKGGLGVPVQASG
;
A
#
# COMPACT_ATOMS: atom_id res chain seq x y z
N MET A 1 3.79 -1.76 -8.50
CA MET A 1 2.69 -2.36 -7.71
C MET A 1 2.22 -3.64 -8.41
N PHE A 2 1.87 -4.69 -7.67
CA PHE A 2 1.52 -6.02 -8.23
C PHE A 2 0.05 -6.16 -8.66
N THR A 3 -0.76 -5.10 -8.49
CA THR A 3 -2.22 -5.12 -8.72
C THR A 3 -2.59 -5.65 -10.09
N GLU A 4 -1.99 -5.12 -11.16
CA GLU A 4 -2.32 -5.51 -12.54
C GLU A 4 -2.00 -6.98 -12.81
N GLY A 5 -0.86 -7.48 -12.32
CA GLY A 5 -0.47 -8.88 -12.45
C GLY A 5 -1.43 -9.83 -11.73
N LEU A 6 -1.88 -9.46 -10.53
CA LEU A 6 -2.87 -10.24 -9.78
C LEU A 6 -4.23 -10.25 -10.47
N LEU A 7 -4.69 -9.11 -10.98
CA LEU A 7 -5.96 -9.02 -11.71
C LEU A 7 -5.92 -9.81 -13.02
N ALA A 8 -4.79 -9.81 -13.72
CA ALA A 8 -4.61 -10.60 -14.93
C ALA A 8 -4.56 -12.11 -14.65
N ALA A 9 -3.91 -12.54 -13.57
CA ALA A 9 -3.80 -13.95 -13.19
C ALA A 9 -5.13 -14.52 -12.67
N TYR A 10 -5.97 -13.69 -12.04
CA TYR A 10 -7.24 -14.09 -11.46
C TYR A 10 -8.39 -13.21 -11.95
N PRO A 11 -8.78 -13.34 -13.24
CA PRO A 11 -9.69 -12.40 -13.88
C PRO A 11 -11.10 -12.40 -13.31
N ASP A 12 -11.51 -13.45 -12.59
CA ASP A 12 -12.84 -13.61 -11.98
C ASP A 12 -12.85 -13.43 -10.46
N ALA A 13 -11.70 -13.11 -9.84
CA ALA A 13 -11.62 -12.93 -8.40
C ALA A 13 -12.46 -11.72 -7.94
N LYS A 14 -13.02 -11.85 -6.72
CA LYS A 14 -13.56 -10.71 -5.98
C LYS A 14 -12.40 -9.95 -5.36
N VAL A 15 -12.44 -8.62 -5.46
CA VAL A 15 -11.39 -7.74 -4.97
C VAL A 15 -11.93 -6.97 -3.77
N LEU A 16 -11.17 -7.02 -2.68
CA LEU A 16 -11.41 -6.21 -1.49
C LEU A 16 -10.35 -5.10 -1.46
N ILE A 17 -10.79 -3.85 -1.43
CA ILE A 17 -9.93 -2.72 -1.13
C ILE A 17 -10.33 -2.14 0.22
N THR A 18 -9.37 -1.95 1.12
CA THR A 18 -9.66 -1.28 2.38
C THR A 18 -9.55 0.23 2.19
N ASN A 19 -10.46 1.03 2.74
CA ASN A 19 -10.39 2.49 2.74
C ASN A 19 -10.06 3.00 4.14
N ARG A 20 -9.08 3.90 4.22
CA ARG A 20 -8.66 4.60 5.43
C ARG A 20 -8.49 6.08 5.08
N ASP A 21 -8.80 6.93 6.04
CA ASP A 21 -8.45 8.36 5.97
C ASP A 21 -6.97 8.52 5.53
N GLU A 22 -6.77 9.31 4.47
CA GLU A 22 -5.50 9.43 3.75
C GLU A 22 -4.39 9.94 4.68
N ASP A 23 -4.65 11.01 5.44
CA ASP A 23 -3.65 11.58 6.34
C ASP A 23 -3.31 10.62 7.48
N THR A 24 -4.31 9.91 8.02
CA THR A 24 -4.09 8.86 9.02
C THR A 24 -3.24 7.72 8.45
N TRP A 25 -3.44 7.32 7.20
CA TRP A 25 -2.65 6.28 6.53
C TRP A 25 -1.20 6.76 6.32
N ILE A 26 -1.01 7.96 5.79
CA ILE A 26 0.32 8.56 5.55
C ILE A 26 1.12 8.65 6.85
N TRP A 27 0.51 9.14 7.92
CA TRP A 27 1.16 9.21 9.23
C TRP A 27 1.57 7.82 9.73
N SER A 28 0.65 6.85 9.64
CA SER A 28 0.87 5.49 10.11
C SER A 28 2.00 4.79 9.36
N VAL A 29 2.03 4.92 8.03
CA VAL A 29 3.03 4.26 7.19
C VAL A 29 4.39 4.94 7.34
N SER A 30 4.44 6.27 7.36
CA SER A 30 5.69 7.01 7.56
C SER A 30 6.33 6.68 8.91
N SER A 31 5.53 6.58 9.98
CA SER A 31 6.00 6.18 11.30
C SER A 31 6.60 4.77 11.33
N LEU A 32 5.94 3.81 10.67
CA LEU A 32 6.41 2.43 10.55
C LEU A 32 7.74 2.37 9.79
N PHE A 33 7.81 2.97 8.61
CA PHE A 33 9.00 2.93 7.76
C PHE A 33 10.17 3.69 8.40
N ASN A 34 9.93 4.83 9.05
CA ASN A 34 10.98 5.53 9.81
C ASN A 34 11.51 4.68 10.98
N THR A 35 10.66 3.86 11.61
CA THR A 35 11.08 2.95 12.69
C THR A 35 11.91 1.78 12.15
N LEU A 36 11.44 1.13 11.09
CA LEU A 36 12.07 -0.09 10.55
C LEU A 36 13.30 0.20 9.68
N LEU A 37 13.28 1.26 8.88
CA LEU A 37 14.40 1.66 8.02
C LEU A 37 15.32 2.68 8.69
N GLY A 38 14.97 3.14 9.89
CA GLY A 38 15.81 4.03 10.68
C GLY A 38 17.03 3.32 11.29
N TRP A 39 17.85 4.12 11.97
CA TRP A 39 19.15 3.72 12.54
C TRP A 39 19.12 2.44 13.38
N ASN A 40 18.04 2.18 14.13
CA ASN A 40 17.99 1.06 15.06
C ASN A 40 17.84 -0.29 14.35
N TRP A 41 16.92 -0.41 13.40
CA TRP A 41 16.61 -1.68 12.75
C TRP A 41 17.42 -1.86 11.45
N GLY A 42 17.61 -0.80 10.67
CA GLY A 42 18.36 -0.85 9.41
C GLY A 42 19.83 -1.24 9.60
N LEU A 43 20.47 -0.82 10.70
CA LEU A 43 21.86 -1.20 11.00
C LEU A 43 22.01 -2.58 11.64
N MET A 44 20.96 -3.10 12.26
CA MET A 44 20.98 -4.41 12.90
C MET A 44 20.69 -5.54 11.91
N ALA A 45 19.96 -5.24 10.84
CA ALA A 45 19.56 -6.21 9.82
C ALA A 45 20.72 -7.06 9.26
N PRO A 46 21.92 -6.52 8.94
CA PRO A 46 23.03 -7.32 8.42
C PRO A 46 23.57 -8.39 9.38
N TYR A 47 23.27 -8.29 10.68
CA TYR A 47 23.68 -9.29 11.67
C TYR A 47 22.71 -10.49 11.76
N ASP A 48 21.57 -10.42 11.08
CA ASP A 48 20.62 -11.52 10.89
C ASP A 48 20.28 -11.64 9.40
N PRO A 49 21.15 -12.32 8.63
CA PRO A 49 21.02 -12.42 7.17
C PRO A 49 19.90 -13.37 6.72
N ILE A 50 19.31 -14.16 7.62
CA ILE A 50 18.28 -15.14 7.29
C ILE A 50 16.91 -14.47 7.30
N ASP A 51 16.61 -13.67 8.32
CA ASP A 51 15.27 -13.10 8.51
C ASP A 51 15.26 -11.57 8.37
N ALA A 52 16.03 -10.85 9.19
CA ALA A 52 15.96 -9.39 9.26
C ALA A 52 16.47 -8.69 7.99
N GLN A 53 17.62 -9.11 7.46
CA GLN A 53 18.20 -8.49 6.26
C GLN A 53 17.25 -8.52 5.05
N PRO A 54 16.75 -9.69 4.57
CA PRO A 54 15.88 -9.73 3.40
C PRO A 54 14.57 -8.97 3.64
N TYR A 55 14.06 -8.94 4.87
CA TYR A 55 12.87 -8.18 5.21
C TYR A 55 13.07 -6.66 5.05
N ILE A 56 14.19 -6.14 5.56
CA ILE A 56 14.55 -4.71 5.44
C ILE A 56 14.84 -4.33 3.98
N GLU A 57 15.46 -5.20 3.19
CA GLU A 57 15.67 -4.99 1.76
C GLU A 57 14.34 -4.87 0.99
N ILE A 58 13.38 -5.76 1.26
CA ILE A 58 12.04 -5.69 0.65
C ILE A 58 11.34 -4.39 1.03
N LEU A 59 11.37 -4.00 2.31
CA LEU A 59 10.76 -2.74 2.74
C LEU A 59 11.42 -1.53 2.09
N THR A 60 12.74 -1.54 1.96
CA THR A 60 13.50 -0.49 1.27
C THR A 60 13.03 -0.34 -0.19
N ILE A 61 12.88 -1.45 -0.92
CA ILE A 61 12.39 -1.45 -2.32
C ILE A 61 10.96 -0.93 -2.40
N VAL A 62 10.08 -1.35 -1.49
CA VAL A 62 8.69 -0.89 -1.44
C VAL A 62 8.62 0.61 -1.17
N TRP A 63 9.39 1.10 -0.21
CA TRP A 63 9.41 2.52 0.14
C TRP A 63 9.95 3.37 -1.00
N ASP A 64 11.03 2.94 -1.63
CA ASP A 64 11.64 3.58 -2.79
C ASP A 64 10.63 3.70 -3.95
N GLN A 65 9.90 2.63 -4.24
CA GLN A 65 8.85 2.64 -5.25
C GLN A 65 7.70 3.62 -4.91
N TRP A 66 7.27 3.65 -3.65
CA TRP A 66 6.17 4.52 -3.21
C TRP A 66 6.54 6.00 -3.19
N THR A 67 7.81 6.30 -2.96
CA THR A 67 8.35 7.65 -2.83
C THR A 67 9.16 8.11 -4.04
N ALA A 68 9.28 7.27 -5.08
CA ALA A 68 10.12 7.51 -6.25
C ALA A 68 11.58 7.88 -5.90
N GLY A 69 12.09 7.29 -4.82
CA GLY A 69 13.44 7.52 -4.31
C GLY A 69 13.61 8.74 -3.40
N ASP A 70 12.63 9.65 -3.30
CA ASP A 70 12.67 10.73 -2.30
C ASP A 70 11.87 10.35 -1.06
N TRP A 71 12.54 9.74 -0.10
CA TRP A 71 11.92 9.16 1.10
C TRP A 71 11.22 10.17 2.01
N ASN A 72 11.42 11.47 1.78
CA ASN A 72 10.76 12.55 2.53
C ASN A 72 9.63 13.22 1.74
N ASP A 73 9.36 12.81 0.50
CA ASP A 73 8.31 13.39 -0.33
C ASP A 73 6.92 12.84 0.06
N ALA A 74 6.33 13.49 1.06
CA ALA A 74 4.97 13.20 1.49
C ALA A 74 3.92 13.47 0.40
N ALA A 75 4.18 14.37 -0.56
CA ALA A 75 3.27 14.63 -1.66
C ALA A 75 3.28 13.47 -2.65
N ARG A 76 4.46 12.91 -2.96
CA ARG A 76 4.60 11.72 -3.77
C ARG A 76 3.95 10.51 -3.12
N LEU A 77 4.17 10.28 -1.83
CA LEU A 77 3.52 9.18 -1.10
C LEU A 77 2.00 9.30 -1.13
N ARG A 78 1.47 10.51 -0.96
CA ARG A 78 0.05 10.82 -1.11
C ARG A 78 -0.46 10.51 -2.52
N GLN A 79 0.30 10.89 -3.54
CA GLN A 79 -0.07 10.59 -4.92
C GLN A 79 -0.10 9.08 -5.17
N THR A 80 0.90 8.33 -4.69
CA THR A 80 0.93 6.86 -4.78
C THR A 80 -0.29 6.21 -4.13
N PHE A 81 -0.73 6.71 -2.98
CA PHE A 81 -1.97 6.27 -2.34
C PHE A 81 -3.15 6.45 -3.30
N ARG A 82 -3.38 7.66 -3.80
CA ARG A 82 -4.51 7.98 -4.70
C ARG A 82 -4.48 7.19 -6.00
N ASP A 83 -3.31 7.07 -6.62
CA ASP A 83 -3.10 6.34 -7.86
C ASP A 83 -3.47 4.86 -7.71
N HIS A 84 -3.15 4.26 -6.55
CA HIS A 84 -3.51 2.88 -6.27
C HIS A 84 -5.03 2.67 -6.20
N TYR A 85 -5.76 3.55 -5.50
CA TYR A 85 -7.24 3.47 -5.46
C TYR A 85 -7.85 3.70 -6.83
N ALA A 86 -7.37 4.71 -7.57
CA ALA A 86 -7.85 5.02 -8.91
C ALA A 86 -7.64 3.84 -9.88
N LEU A 87 -6.47 3.20 -9.82
CA LEU A 87 -6.16 2.01 -10.62
C LEU A 87 -7.15 0.87 -10.31
N VAL A 88 -7.38 0.56 -9.03
CA VAL A 88 -8.28 -0.52 -8.63
C VAL A 88 -9.71 -0.24 -9.07
N GLN A 89 -10.21 0.99 -8.85
CA GLN A 89 -11.56 1.39 -9.24
C GLN A 89 -11.75 1.39 -10.77
N ALA A 90 -10.73 1.77 -11.53
CA ALA A 90 -10.80 1.78 -13.00
C ALA A 90 -10.71 0.37 -13.62
N THR A 91 -10.01 -0.55 -12.95
CA THR A 91 -9.72 -1.89 -13.51
C THR A 91 -10.73 -2.94 -13.08
N VAL A 92 -11.26 -2.85 -11.86
CA VAL A 92 -12.13 -3.89 -11.30
C VAL A 92 -13.60 -3.51 -11.50
N PRO A 93 -14.40 -4.37 -12.15
CA PRO A 93 -15.85 -4.17 -12.26
C PRO A 93 -16.52 -4.01 -10.89
N ALA A 94 -17.48 -3.08 -10.79
CA ALA A 94 -18.11 -2.70 -9.52
C ALA A 94 -18.82 -3.86 -8.81
N ASP A 95 -19.34 -4.84 -9.56
CA ASP A 95 -19.97 -6.05 -9.02
C ASP A 95 -18.97 -7.01 -8.34
N ARG A 96 -17.67 -6.80 -8.56
CA ARG A 96 -16.57 -7.60 -8.00
C ARG A 96 -15.68 -6.81 -7.05
N LEU A 97 -15.90 -5.50 -6.91
CA LEU A 97 -15.15 -4.63 -6.01
C LEU A 97 -15.94 -4.35 -4.73
N LEU A 98 -15.35 -4.71 -3.59
CA LEU A 98 -15.86 -4.34 -2.27
C LEU A 98 -14.89 -3.36 -1.60
N GLU A 99 -15.41 -2.22 -1.17
CA GLU A 99 -14.66 -1.24 -0.39
C GLU A 99 -14.99 -1.38 1.10
N PHE A 100 -13.95 -1.56 1.93
CA PHE A 100 -14.11 -1.84 3.36
C PHE A 100 -13.41 -0.80 4.23
N ASN A 101 -14.12 -0.19 5.19
CA ASN A 101 -13.50 0.74 6.14
C ASN A 101 -13.28 0.05 7.51
N PRO A 102 -12.03 -0.22 7.92
CA PRO A 102 -11.74 -0.93 9.17
C PRO A 102 -12.25 -0.24 10.44
N LYS A 103 -12.44 1.09 10.42
CA LYS A 103 -12.98 1.85 11.57
C LYS A 103 -14.51 1.85 11.64
N GLY A 104 -15.20 1.57 10.53
CA GLY A 104 -16.66 1.68 10.41
C GLY A 104 -17.42 0.37 10.19
N GLY A 105 -16.73 -0.76 10.00
CA GLY A 105 -17.34 -2.01 9.56
C GLY A 105 -17.44 -2.11 8.04
N LEU A 106 -18.24 -3.06 7.53
CA LEU A 106 -18.43 -3.23 6.07
C LEU A 106 -19.01 -1.96 5.44
N GLY A 107 -18.21 -1.32 4.59
CA GLY A 107 -18.62 -0.20 3.75
C GLY A 107 -19.57 -0.66 2.65
N VAL A 108 -20.46 0.23 2.23
CA VAL A 108 -21.42 0.02 1.14
C VAL A 108 -20.70 -0.37 -0.17
N PRO A 109 -21.31 -1.21 -1.03
CA PRO A 109 -20.77 -1.45 -2.37
C PRO A 109 -20.52 -0.12 -3.09
N VAL A 110 -19.40 -0.01 -3.78
CA VAL A 110 -19.05 1.19 -4.56
C VAL A 110 -20.13 1.39 -5.61
N GLN A 111 -21.03 2.37 -5.41
CA GLN A 111 -22.00 2.74 -6.42
C GLN A 111 -21.26 3.47 -7.53
N ALA A 112 -21.43 2.99 -8.76
CA ALA A 112 -20.93 3.64 -9.95
C ALA A 112 -21.45 5.08 -9.98
N SER A 113 -20.55 6.05 -9.81
CA SER A 113 -20.85 7.46 -10.06
C SER A 113 -20.95 7.62 -11.57
N GLY A 114 -22.17 7.85 -12.07
CA GLY A 114 -22.45 8.21 -13.46
C GLY A 114 -22.13 9.66 -13.75
#